data_AF-A0A6P0RHB6-F1
#
_entry.id   AF-A0A6P0RHB6-F1
#
_cell.length_a   1.000
_cell.length_b   1.000
_cell.length_c   1.000
_cell.angle_alpha   90.00
_cell.angle_beta   90.00
_cell.angle_gamma   90.00
#
_symmetry.space_group_name_H-M   'P 1'
#
loop_
_entity.id
_entity.type
_entity.pdbx_description
1 polymer ?
#
loop_
_entity_poly.entity_id
_entity_poly.type
_entity_poly.pdbx_seq_one_letter_code
_entity_poly.pdbx_strand_id
1 'polypeptide(L)'
;MGTKQASILLGISRQRLLVLLAQGRVKGAKKNGRFWKIPVSKSGMPRIIPARRGPEGIWRKQQAKKAQMIHVNQHNIQGNKGKPPEQFQPVVSLKDSKRNDYGYELYISGPCYIVYRPYKPANCGAHVWIETYEAVQFLHTEFNLDPSTAREPSKQLGLV
;
A
#
# COMPACT_ATOMS: atom_id res chain seq x y z
N MET A 1 -6.12 -6.55 17.90
CA MET A 1 -6.79 -6.59 16.58
C MET A 1 -6.39 -7.82 15.80
N GLY A 2 -7.19 -8.18 14.79
CA GLY A 2 -6.88 -9.26 13.85
C GLY A 2 -6.00 -8.79 12.69
N THR A 3 -5.62 -9.73 11.82
CA THR A 3 -4.70 -9.49 10.69
C THR A 3 -5.28 -8.54 9.64
N LYS A 4 -6.58 -8.66 9.29
CA LYS A 4 -7.23 -7.78 8.30
C LYS A 4 -7.17 -6.31 8.71
N GLN A 5 -7.57 -6.01 9.95
CA GLN A 5 -7.52 -4.65 10.49
C GLN A 5 -6.08 -4.12 10.54
N ALA A 6 -5.14 -4.93 11.00
CA ALA A 6 -3.74 -4.53 11.09
C ALA A 6 -3.12 -4.26 9.72
N SER A 7 -3.41 -5.08 8.71
CA SER A 7 -2.84 -4.92 7.36
C SER A 7 -3.34 -3.64 6.68
N ILE A 8 -4.62 -3.31 6.88
CA ILE A 8 -5.21 -2.05 6.42
C ILE A 8 -4.49 -0.87 7.07
N LEU A 9 -4.38 -0.82 8.40
CA LEU A 9 -3.71 0.28 9.12
C LEU A 9 -2.26 0.47 8.68
N LEU A 10 -1.54 -0.63 8.46
CA LEU A 10 -0.15 -0.63 8.04
C LEU A 10 0.04 -0.29 6.55
N GLY A 11 -1.04 -0.33 5.76
CA GLY A 11 -1.01 -0.12 4.32
C GLY A 11 -0.15 -1.15 3.58
N ILE A 12 -0.27 -2.42 3.94
CA ILE A 12 0.46 -3.55 3.33
C ILE A 12 -0.50 -4.71 3.06
N SER A 13 -0.11 -5.61 2.16
CA SER A 13 -0.90 -6.82 1.88
C SER A 13 -1.03 -7.70 3.13
N ARG A 14 -2.16 -8.41 3.23
CA ARG A 14 -2.40 -9.32 4.36
C ARG A 14 -1.34 -10.42 4.42
N GLN A 15 -0.95 -10.96 3.26
CA GLN A 15 0.13 -11.95 3.18
C GLN A 15 1.46 -11.39 3.65
N ARG A 16 1.82 -10.15 3.27
CA ARG A 16 3.03 -9.50 3.78
C ARG A 16 3.02 -9.37 5.30
N LEU A 17 1.87 -9.02 5.88
CA LEU A 17 1.74 -8.98 7.34
C LEU A 17 1.94 -10.38 7.96
N LEU A 18 1.42 -11.44 7.35
CA LEU A 18 1.63 -12.82 7.82
C LEU A 18 3.12 -13.21 7.78
N VAL A 19 3.85 -12.83 6.73
CA VAL A 19 5.30 -13.01 6.64
C VAL A 19 6.01 -12.30 7.80
N LEU A 20 5.64 -11.05 8.09
CA LEU A 20 6.23 -10.30 9.22
C LEU A 20 5.90 -10.92 10.58
N LEU A 21 4.70 -11.48 10.75
CA LEU A 21 4.30 -12.19 11.96
C LEU A 21 5.12 -13.48 12.15
N ALA A 22 5.28 -14.27 11.08
CA ALA A 22 6.08 -15.49 11.10
C ALA A 22 7.56 -15.20 11.43
N GLN A 23 8.09 -14.07 10.96
CA GLN A 23 9.43 -13.59 11.29
C GLN A 23 9.56 -13.00 12.70
N GLY A 24 8.49 -12.94 13.50
CA GLY A 24 8.50 -12.31 14.83
C GLY A 24 8.67 -10.78 14.79
N ARG A 25 8.43 -10.14 13.64
CA ARG A 25 8.68 -8.72 13.44
C ARG A 25 7.51 -7.82 13.80
N VAL A 26 6.39 -8.36 14.26
CA VAL A 26 5.26 -7.55 14.78
C VAL A 26 5.33 -7.57 16.31
N LYS A 27 5.69 -6.43 16.91
CA LYS A 27 6.00 -6.34 18.34
C LYS A 27 4.79 -6.75 19.18
N GLY A 28 4.99 -7.74 20.06
CA GLY A 28 3.98 -8.20 21.01
C GLY A 28 2.82 -8.99 20.40
N ALA A 29 2.87 -9.32 19.11
CA ALA A 29 1.87 -10.18 18.49
C ALA A 29 1.96 -11.60 19.07
N LYS A 30 0.80 -12.20 19.37
CA LYS A 30 0.70 -13.57 19.88
C LYS A 30 -0.24 -14.38 19.00
N LYS A 31 0.12 -15.64 18.74
CA LYS A 31 -0.73 -16.59 18.01
C LYS A 31 -1.67 -17.27 19.02
N ASN A 32 -2.98 -17.15 18.79
CA ASN A 32 -4.02 -17.80 19.59
C ASN A 32 -4.77 -18.78 18.68
N GLY A 33 -4.35 -20.04 18.69
CA GLY A 33 -4.82 -21.06 17.75
C GLY A 33 -4.59 -20.65 16.29
N ARG A 34 -5.70 -20.50 15.54
CA ARG A 34 -5.68 -20.10 14.12
C ARG A 34 -5.55 -18.59 13.89
N PHE A 35 -5.66 -17.76 14.93
CA PHE A 35 -5.71 -16.31 14.79
C PHE A 35 -4.49 -15.63 15.39
N TRP A 36 -4.10 -14.50 14.82
CA TRP A 36 -3.11 -13.60 15.42
C TRP A 36 -3.81 -12.51 16.21
N LYS A 37 -3.40 -12.36 17.48
CA LYS A 37 -3.76 -11.20 18.31
C LYS A 37 -2.62 -10.20 18.24
N ILE A 38 -2.87 -9.09 17.54
CA ILE A 38 -1.89 -8.02 17.33
C ILE A 38 -2.21 -6.85 18.28
N PRO A 39 -1.29 -6.44 19.15
CA PRO A 39 -1.49 -5.28 20.02
C PRO A 39 -1.33 -3.98 19.23
N VAL A 40 -2.05 -2.95 19.67
CA VAL A 40 -1.87 -1.57 19.22
C VAL A 40 -1.08 -0.79 20.25
N SER A 41 -0.28 0.17 19.78
CA SER A 41 0.35 1.14 20.68
C SER A 41 -0.63 2.26 21.06
N LYS A 42 -0.20 3.19 21.94
CA LYS A 42 -1.01 4.35 22.35
C LYS A 42 -1.53 5.19 21.18
N SER A 43 -0.84 5.18 20.04
CA SER A 43 -1.27 5.87 18.81
C SER A 43 -2.24 5.07 17.93
N GLY A 44 -2.76 3.94 18.41
CA GLY A 44 -3.68 3.07 17.66
C GLY A 44 -3.02 2.22 16.57
N MET A 45 -1.69 2.31 16.41
CA MET A 45 -0.97 1.63 15.33
C MET A 45 -0.22 0.38 15.81
N PRO A 46 -0.22 -0.72 15.00
CA PRO A 46 0.70 -1.83 15.19
C PRO A 46 2.16 -1.39 15.02
N ARG A 47 3.07 -1.98 15.79
CA ARG A 47 4.51 -1.68 15.70
C ARG A 47 5.26 -2.82 15.01
N ILE A 48 5.84 -2.54 13.85
CA ILE A 48 6.74 -3.46 13.14
C ILE A 48 8.19 -3.14 13.51
N ILE A 49 8.95 -4.20 13.80
CA ILE A 49 10.39 -4.17 14.05
C ILE A 49 11.10 -4.14 12.68
N PRO A 50 11.88 -3.09 12.37
CA PRO A 50 12.65 -3.03 11.14
C PRO A 50 13.70 -4.15 11.09
N ALA A 51 14.09 -4.55 9.88
CA ALA A 51 15.17 -5.51 9.71
C ALA A 51 16.49 -4.83 10.06
N ARG A 52 17.49 -5.62 10.48
CA ARG A 52 18.81 -5.07 10.81
C ARG A 52 19.61 -4.64 9.57
N ARG A 53 19.36 -5.27 8.42
CA ARG A 53 20.04 -5.01 7.14
C ARG A 53 19.01 -4.87 6.03
N GLY A 54 19.42 -4.23 4.93
CA GLY A 54 18.58 -4.02 3.75
C GLY A 54 17.74 -2.75 3.81
N PRO A 55 16.88 -2.53 2.80
CA PRO A 55 16.07 -1.32 2.68
C PRO A 55 15.05 -1.19 3.81
N GLU A 56 14.72 0.05 4.15
CA GLU A 56 13.72 0.34 5.18
C GLU A 56 12.32 -0.14 4.78
N GLY A 57 11.54 -0.52 5.78
CA GLY A 57 10.13 -0.89 5.60
C GLY A 57 9.23 0.28 5.24
N ILE A 58 8.36 0.08 4.25
CA ILE A 58 7.52 1.14 3.66
C ILE A 58 6.14 1.26 4.38
N TRP A 59 5.84 0.40 5.36
CA TRP A 59 4.57 0.40 6.09
C TRP A 59 4.28 1.71 6.84
N ARG A 60 3.00 2.01 7.05
CA ARG A 60 2.55 3.18 7.79
C ARG A 60 2.91 3.05 9.27
N LYS A 61 3.45 4.14 9.83
CA LYS A 61 3.80 4.25 11.27
C LYS A 61 2.76 5.05 12.07
N GLN A 62 1.95 5.85 11.37
CA GLN A 62 0.91 6.72 11.93
C GLN A 62 -0.29 6.83 10.97
N GLN A 63 -1.41 7.33 11.49
CA GLN A 63 -2.57 7.70 10.67
C GLN A 63 -2.24 8.87 9.74
N ALA A 64 -2.98 8.99 8.64
CA ALA A 64 -2.74 10.03 7.64
C ALA A 64 -3.30 11.36 8.16
N LYS A 65 -2.49 12.42 8.14
CA LYS A 65 -2.92 13.77 8.52
C LYS A 65 -3.43 14.58 7.33
N LYS A 66 -3.17 14.11 6.10
CA LYS A 66 -3.54 14.76 4.84
C LYS A 66 -4.20 13.73 3.93
N ALA A 67 -5.08 14.20 3.05
CA ALA A 67 -5.68 13.36 2.03
C ALA A 67 -4.58 12.70 1.18
N GLN A 68 -4.78 11.43 0.87
CA GLN A 68 -3.98 10.65 -0.05
C GLN A 68 -4.69 10.65 -1.40
N MET A 69 -3.92 10.78 -2.48
CA MET A 69 -4.44 10.74 -3.84
C MET A 69 -4.14 9.37 -4.43
N ILE A 70 -5.17 8.68 -4.91
CA ILE A 70 -5.04 7.45 -5.68
C ILE A 70 -5.24 7.80 -7.15
N HIS A 71 -4.30 7.42 -7.99
CA HIS A 71 -4.33 7.69 -9.42
C HIS A 71 -4.08 6.41 -10.22
N VAL A 72 -4.86 6.24 -11.29
CA VAL A 72 -4.74 5.13 -12.24
C VAL A 72 -3.90 5.58 -13.43
N ASN A 73 -2.75 4.94 -13.62
CA ASN A 73 -1.79 5.29 -14.64
C ASN A 73 -2.17 4.67 -16.00
N GLN A 74 -2.79 5.47 -16.85
CA GLN A 74 -3.18 5.06 -18.21
C GLN A 74 -1.99 4.65 -19.09
N HIS A 75 -0.81 5.25 -18.91
CA HIS A 75 0.37 4.94 -19.72
C HIS A 75 0.87 3.53 -19.42
N ASN A 76 0.88 3.14 -18.14
CA ASN A 76 1.23 1.77 -17.75
C ASN A 76 0.18 0.77 -18.25
N ILE A 77 -1.11 1.11 -18.20
CA ILE A 77 -2.18 0.27 -18.77
C ILE A 77 -1.95 0.04 -20.27
N GLN A 78 -1.68 1.09 -21.03
CA GLN A 78 -1.39 0.98 -22.46
C GLN A 78 -0.12 0.18 -22.71
N GLY A 79 0.94 0.44 -21.94
CA GLY A 79 2.23 -0.24 -22.06
C GLY A 79 2.22 -1.71 -21.63
N ASN A 80 1.25 -2.14 -20.83
CA ASN A 80 1.08 -3.55 -20.44
C ASN A 80 0.36 -4.38 -21.51
N LYS A 81 -0.32 -3.75 -22.48
CA LYS A 81 -1.04 -4.48 -23.54
C LYS A 81 -0.07 -5.36 -24.33
N GLY A 82 -0.43 -6.63 -24.48
CA GLY A 82 0.36 -7.60 -25.26
C GLY A 82 1.65 -8.09 -24.58
N LYS A 83 1.92 -7.68 -23.33
CA LYS A 83 3.06 -8.19 -22.55
C LYS A 83 2.67 -9.43 -21.74
N PRO A 84 3.64 -10.30 -21.41
CA PRO A 84 3.40 -11.37 -20.46
C PRO A 84 3.29 -10.79 -19.02
N PRO A 85 2.60 -11.47 -18.10
CA PRO A 85 2.29 -10.94 -16.77
C PRO A 85 3.52 -10.54 -15.94
N GLU A 86 4.65 -11.22 -16.12
CA GLU A 86 5.91 -10.96 -15.42
C GLU A 86 6.54 -9.60 -15.80
N GLN A 87 6.10 -9.00 -16.91
CA GLN A 87 6.57 -7.70 -17.40
C GLN A 87 5.55 -6.57 -17.16
N PHE A 88 4.42 -6.85 -16.53
CA PHE A 88 3.44 -5.84 -16.22
C PHE A 88 4.04 -4.79 -15.28
N GLN A 89 3.75 -3.53 -15.59
CA GLN A 89 4.04 -2.41 -14.71
C GLN A 89 2.82 -2.14 -13.83
N PRO A 90 3.01 -1.74 -12.56
CA PRO A 90 1.90 -1.43 -11.67
C PRO A 90 1.11 -0.21 -12.17
N VAL A 91 -0.21 -0.31 -12.17
CA VAL A 91 -1.10 0.68 -12.80
C VAL A 91 -1.79 1.59 -11.80
N VAL A 92 -1.77 1.27 -10.50
CA VAL A 92 -2.39 2.10 -9.47
C VAL A 92 -1.30 2.71 -8.61
N SER A 93 -1.40 4.03 -8.40
CA SER A 93 -0.47 4.79 -7.57
C SER A 93 -1.19 5.43 -6.39
N LEU A 94 -0.58 5.40 -5.22
CA LEU A 94 -0.98 6.10 -4.02
C LEU A 94 0.05 7.19 -3.74
N LYS A 95 -0.35 8.43 -4.01
CA LYS A 95 0.45 9.62 -3.76
C LYS A 95 0.08 10.20 -2.42
N ASP A 96 1.06 10.29 -1.54
CA ASP A 96 1.01 11.15 -0.38
C ASP A 96 1.92 12.37 -0.60
N SER A 97 1.91 13.33 0.33
CA SER A 97 2.70 14.56 0.18
C SER A 97 4.22 14.37 0.05
N LYS A 98 4.76 13.17 0.33
CA LYS A 98 6.21 12.89 0.37
C LYS A 98 6.62 11.66 -0.42
N ARG A 99 5.67 10.81 -0.80
CA ARG A 99 5.92 9.50 -1.40
C ARG A 99 4.84 9.16 -2.43
N ASN A 100 5.29 8.46 -3.46
CA ASN A 100 4.45 7.88 -4.48
C ASN A 100 4.69 6.37 -4.47
N ASP A 101 3.72 5.59 -4.03
CA ASP A 101 3.78 4.13 -4.02
C ASP A 101 2.92 3.56 -5.14
N TYR A 102 3.41 2.54 -5.81
CA TYR A 102 2.74 1.84 -6.89
C TYR A 102 2.36 0.42 -6.47
N GLY A 103 1.30 -0.06 -7.10
CA GLY A 103 0.82 -1.42 -6.99
C GLY A 103 -0.19 -1.71 -8.09
N TYR A 104 -0.72 -2.91 -8.04
CA TYR A 104 -1.65 -3.38 -9.07
C TYR A 104 -3.10 -3.32 -8.61
N GLU A 105 -3.32 -3.53 -7.31
CA GLU A 105 -4.64 -3.50 -6.71
C GLU A 105 -4.57 -2.85 -5.32
N LEU A 106 -5.57 -2.03 -5.02
CA LEU A 106 -5.72 -1.32 -3.75
C LEU A 106 -7.10 -1.57 -3.15
N TYR A 107 -7.17 -1.68 -1.83
CA TYR A 107 -8.41 -1.74 -1.07
C TYR A 107 -8.52 -0.54 -0.13
N ILE A 108 -9.65 0.18 -0.18
CA ILE A 108 -9.96 1.32 0.68
C ILE A 108 -11.07 0.87 1.64
N SER A 109 -10.84 0.98 2.95
CA SER A 109 -11.76 0.47 3.97
C SER A 109 -12.85 1.46 4.43
N GLY A 110 -12.92 2.64 3.83
CA GLY A 110 -13.80 3.72 4.28
C GLY A 110 -14.07 4.75 3.17
N PRO A 111 -14.62 5.93 3.52
CA PRO A 111 -15.09 6.90 2.54
C PRO A 111 -13.96 7.41 1.63
N CYS A 112 -14.33 7.71 0.39
CA CYS A 112 -13.46 8.33 -0.59
C CYS A 112 -14.28 9.24 -1.52
N TYR A 113 -13.59 10.14 -2.19
CA TYR A 113 -14.16 11.02 -3.20
C TYR A 113 -13.55 10.69 -4.55
N ILE A 114 -14.38 10.58 -5.59
CA ILE A 114 -13.91 10.56 -6.97
C ILE A 114 -13.91 12.01 -7.44
N VAL A 115 -12.74 12.52 -7.80
CA VAL A 115 -12.53 13.93 -8.14
C VAL A 115 -12.21 14.04 -9.63
N TYR A 116 -12.98 14.85 -10.35
CA TYR A 116 -12.70 15.26 -11.71
C TYR A 116 -12.45 16.77 -11.76
N ARG A 117 -11.32 17.20 -12.31
CA ARG A 117 -10.99 18.61 -12.55
C ARG A 117 -10.45 18.82 -13.97
N PRO A 118 -11.26 19.30 -14.92
CA PRO A 118 -10.83 19.51 -16.30
C PRO A 118 -9.84 20.68 -16.44
N TYR A 119 -10.05 21.80 -15.75
CA TYR A 119 -9.26 23.02 -15.96
C TYR A 119 -8.07 23.18 -15.01
N LYS A 120 -8.10 22.51 -13.85
CA LYS A 120 -7.04 22.57 -12.84
C LYS A 120 -6.67 21.16 -12.39
N PRO A 121 -5.84 20.44 -13.17
CA PRO A 121 -5.41 19.09 -12.83
C PRO A 121 -4.62 19.07 -11.51
N ALA A 122 -4.48 17.88 -10.93
CA ALA A 122 -3.58 17.66 -9.81
C ALA A 122 -2.13 17.99 -10.21
N ASN A 123 -1.24 18.21 -9.23
CA ASN A 123 0.17 18.55 -9.50
C ASN A 123 0.90 17.52 -10.38
N CYS A 124 0.39 16.28 -10.46
CA CYS A 124 0.93 15.24 -11.34
C CYS A 124 0.29 15.20 -12.74
N GLY A 125 -0.50 16.20 -13.13
CA GLY A 125 -1.22 16.27 -14.40
C GLY A 125 -2.51 15.45 -14.48
N ALA A 126 -2.89 14.72 -13.42
CA ALA A 126 -4.10 13.92 -13.41
C ALA A 126 -5.35 14.81 -13.38
N HIS A 127 -6.30 14.55 -14.29
CA HIS A 127 -7.61 15.21 -14.29
C HIS A 127 -8.67 14.44 -13.51
N VAL A 128 -8.51 13.12 -13.36
CA VAL A 128 -9.38 12.27 -12.54
C VAL A 128 -8.52 11.50 -11.54
N TRP A 129 -8.95 11.49 -10.28
CA TRP A 129 -8.31 10.72 -9.22
C TRP A 129 -9.30 10.42 -8.08
N ILE A 130 -8.88 9.57 -7.14
CA ILE A 130 -9.63 9.27 -5.92
C ILE A 130 -8.90 9.92 -4.74
N GLU A 131 -9.63 10.62 -3.88
CA GLU A 131 -9.09 11.18 -2.62
C GLU A 131 -9.65 10.44 -1.41
N THR A 132 -8.80 10.14 -0.44
CA THR A 132 -9.24 9.56 0.84
C THR A 132 -8.31 9.95 1.98
N TYR A 133 -8.88 10.07 3.18
CA TYR A 133 -8.13 10.18 4.43
C TYR A 133 -7.93 8.81 5.10
N GLU A 134 -8.58 7.78 4.58
CA GLU A 134 -8.63 6.45 5.17
C GLU A 134 -7.37 5.64 4.90
N ALA A 135 -7.27 4.54 5.63
CA ALA A 135 -6.23 3.57 5.40
C ALA A 135 -6.45 2.82 4.08
N VAL A 136 -5.41 2.84 3.23
CA VAL A 136 -5.38 2.13 1.94
C VAL A 136 -4.45 0.94 2.05
N GLN A 137 -4.93 -0.22 1.63
CA GLN A 137 -4.21 -1.48 1.63
C GLN A 137 -3.78 -1.86 0.21
N PHE A 138 -2.49 -2.12 0.02
CA PHE A 138 -2.00 -2.76 -1.21
C PHE A 138 -2.29 -4.25 -1.18
N LEU A 139 -2.87 -4.78 -2.26
CA LEU A 139 -3.16 -6.19 -2.40
C LEU A 139 -2.12 -6.85 -3.30
N HIS A 140 -1.86 -8.12 -3.00
CA HIS A 140 -1.04 -8.98 -3.84
C HIS A 140 -1.94 -9.62 -4.90
N THR A 141 -1.38 -9.88 -6.08
CA THR A 141 -2.10 -10.38 -7.25
C THR A 141 -1.37 -11.59 -7.85
N GLU A 142 -2.04 -12.31 -8.74
CA GLU A 142 -1.48 -13.50 -9.41
C GLU A 142 -0.21 -13.23 -10.22
N PHE A 143 -0.05 -12.02 -10.76
CA PHE A 143 1.12 -11.60 -11.52
C PHE A 143 2.16 -10.83 -10.69
N ASN A 144 1.91 -10.65 -9.38
CA ASN A 144 2.90 -10.11 -8.44
C ASN A 144 3.11 -11.12 -7.32
N LEU A 145 3.83 -12.20 -7.62
CA LEU A 145 3.90 -13.39 -6.76
C LEU A 145 4.59 -13.19 -5.41
N ASP A 146 5.36 -12.11 -5.21
CA ASP A 146 5.96 -11.80 -3.92
C ASP A 146 5.07 -10.82 -3.12
N PRO A 147 4.54 -11.22 -1.95
CA PRO A 147 3.79 -10.30 -1.09
C PRO A 147 4.57 -9.06 -0.67
N SER A 148 5.92 -9.10 -0.71
CA SER A 148 6.79 -7.99 -0.37
C SER A 148 6.79 -6.87 -1.42
N THR A 149 6.51 -7.21 -2.68
CA THR A 149 6.45 -6.30 -3.84
C THR A 149 5.02 -5.88 -4.18
N ALA A 150 4.01 -6.28 -3.39
CA ALA A 150 2.65 -5.77 -3.57
C ALA A 150 2.56 -4.23 -3.50
N ARG A 151 3.57 -3.58 -2.92
CA ARG A 151 3.71 -2.14 -2.78
C ARG A 151 5.15 -1.71 -3.04
N GLU A 152 5.34 -0.85 -4.04
CA GLU A 152 6.66 -0.43 -4.52
C GLU A 152 6.77 1.09 -4.59
N PRO A 153 7.77 1.74 -3.95
CA PRO A 153 8.00 3.17 -4.09
C PRO A 153 8.44 3.50 -5.52
N SER A 154 8.01 4.65 -6.04
CA SER A 154 8.35 5.11 -7.39
C SER A 154 9.85 5.08 -7.70
N LYS A 155 10.67 5.39 -6.70
CA LYS A 155 12.15 5.36 -6.77
C LYS A 155 12.71 3.99 -7.15
N GLN A 156 12.06 2.90 -6.76
CA GLN A 156 12.49 1.54 -7.10
C GLN A 156 12.12 1.15 -8.54
N LEU A 157 11.07 1.76 -9.11
CA LEU A 157 10.59 1.51 -10.45
C LEU A 157 11.25 2.39 -11.53
N GLY A 158 12.17 3.28 -11.16
CA GLY A 158 12.72 4.28 -12.08
C GLY A 158 11.69 5.30 -12.56
N LEU A 159 10.56 5.43 -11.86
CA LEU A 159 9.50 6.38 -12.17
C LEU A 159 9.72 7.67 -11.36
N VAL A 160 9.95 8.78 -12.07
CA VAL A 160 10.12 10.13 -11.49
C VAL A 160 8.77 10.70 -11.07
#